data_AF-A0A2P4SXA5-F1
#
_entry.id   AF-A0A2P4SXA5-F1
#
_cell.length_a   1.000
_cell.length_b   1.000
_cell.length_c   1.000
_cell.angle_alpha   90.00
_cell.angle_beta   90.00
_cell.angle_gamma   90.00
#
_symmetry.space_group_name_H-M   'P 1'
#
loop_
_entity.id
_entity.type
_entity.pdbx_description
1 polymer ?
#
loop_
_entity_poly.entity_id
_entity_poly.type
_entity_poly.pdbx_seq_one_letter_code
_entity_poly.pdbx_strand_id
1 'polypeptide(L)'
;VNLLVGTENGLWLLDRSGQGRVYSLITRRRFQQMDVLEGLNVLITISGKKNKLRVYYLSWLRNKILRNDPEVEKRQGWVSVGDLEGCVHYKVVKYERIKFLVIALKSSVEVYAWAPKPYHKFMAFKSFTSLHHKPLSVDLTVENGQRLKVIYGSLVGFHAIDVDSGSVYDLYLPTHIQGTIRPHAIIILPNTSGMELLLAYEDEGIYIDIYGHFTKETVLQWGEMPASVGSNTGIDGVTRTTAEAQLRVFCIHGNVSETEETLALLQKFKQCWHTGLNRYTPFLPSS
;
A
#
# COMPACT_ATOMS: atom_id res chain seq x y z
N VAL A 1 -11.51 -18.78 -1.45
CA VAL A 1 -10.84 -17.45 -1.41
C VAL A 1 -10.50 -17.03 -2.83
N ASN A 2 -11.02 -15.90 -3.29
CA ASN A 2 -10.81 -15.40 -4.64
C ASN A 2 -9.69 -14.36 -4.64
N LEU A 3 -8.92 -14.29 -5.72
CA LEU A 3 -7.78 -13.39 -5.84
C LEU A 3 -7.92 -12.50 -7.05
N LEU A 4 -7.75 -11.20 -6.87
CA LEU A 4 -7.65 -10.25 -7.97
C LEU A 4 -6.18 -10.04 -8.29
N VAL A 5 -5.82 -10.22 -9.56
CA VAL A 5 -4.45 -10.03 -10.03
C VAL A 5 -4.47 -8.98 -11.14
N GLY A 6 -3.74 -7.89 -10.92
CA GLY A 6 -3.45 -6.89 -11.95
C GLY A 6 -2.11 -7.17 -12.59
N THR A 7 -1.99 -6.98 -13.90
CA THR A 7 -0.71 -7.02 -14.60
C THR A 7 -0.62 -5.86 -15.59
N GLU A 8 0.48 -5.82 -16.35
CA GLU A 8 0.69 -4.93 -17.47
C GLU A 8 -0.42 -4.97 -18.54
N ASN A 9 -1.12 -6.11 -18.67
CA ASN A 9 -2.07 -6.35 -19.75
C ASN A 9 -3.54 -6.36 -19.31
N GLY A 10 -3.85 -6.30 -18.02
CA GLY A 10 -5.23 -6.42 -17.56
C GLY A 10 -5.42 -6.69 -16.07
N LEU A 11 -6.65 -7.08 -15.75
CA LEU A 11 -7.12 -7.49 -14.43
C LEU A 11 -7.83 -8.84 -14.58
N TRP A 12 -7.44 -9.79 -13.74
CA TRP A 12 -7.99 -11.15 -13.69
C TRP A 12 -8.53 -11.47 -12.30
N LEU A 13 -9.57 -12.30 -12.25
CA LEU A 13 -10.02 -12.97 -11.03
C LEU A 13 -9.59 -14.43 -11.09
N LEU A 14 -8.87 -14.89 -10.08
CA LEU A 14 -8.59 -16.29 -9.84
C LEU A 14 -9.57 -16.76 -8.77
N ASP A 15 -10.57 -17.51 -9.21
CA ASP A 15 -11.54 -18.16 -8.34
C ASP A 15 -10.96 -19.50 -7.90
N ARG A 16 -10.61 -19.59 -6.61
CA ARG A 16 -10.09 -20.84 -6.00
C ARG A 16 -11.20 -21.66 -5.35
N SER A 17 -12.47 -21.32 -5.56
CA SER A 17 -13.58 -22.18 -5.18
C SER A 17 -13.77 -23.26 -6.25
N GLY A 18 -13.78 -24.54 -5.83
CA GLY A 18 -13.90 -25.67 -6.75
C GLY A 18 -12.65 -25.92 -7.61
N GLN A 19 -12.83 -26.06 -8.93
CA GLN A 19 -11.79 -26.53 -9.88
C GLN A 19 -10.69 -25.50 -10.20
N GLY A 20 -10.74 -24.28 -9.66
CA GLY A 20 -9.78 -23.23 -10.00
C GLY A 20 -10.06 -22.64 -11.38
N ARG A 21 -10.72 -21.48 -11.44
CA ARG A 21 -11.02 -20.80 -12.71
C ARG A 21 -10.39 -19.41 -12.76
N VAL A 22 -9.94 -19.03 -13.95
CA VAL A 22 -9.38 -17.70 -14.21
C VAL A 22 -10.32 -16.93 -15.12
N TYR A 23 -10.81 -15.79 -14.64
CA TYR A 23 -11.71 -14.92 -15.38
C TYR A 23 -11.01 -13.61 -15.74
N SER A 24 -11.04 -13.25 -17.01
CA SER A 24 -10.57 -11.93 -17.46
C SER A 24 -11.63 -10.86 -17.17
N LEU A 25 -11.30 -9.86 -16.36
CA LEU A 25 -12.21 -8.77 -15.98
C LEU A 25 -12.03 -7.53 -16.84
N ILE A 26 -10.78 -7.08 -17.00
CA ILE A 26 -10.41 -5.90 -17.79
C ILE A 26 -9.17 -6.26 -18.59
N THR A 27 -9.16 -5.95 -19.89
CA THR A 27 -8.03 -6.23 -20.78
C THR A 27 -7.41 -4.93 -21.30
N ARG A 28 -6.17 -5.02 -21.80
CA ARG A 28 -5.40 -3.93 -22.43
C ARG A 28 -5.21 -2.72 -21.52
N ARG A 29 -5.12 -2.96 -20.21
CA ARG A 29 -4.88 -1.92 -19.22
C ARG A 29 -3.92 -2.43 -18.17
N ARG A 30 -2.80 -1.71 -18.01
CA ARG A 30 -1.83 -1.93 -16.94
C ARG A 30 -2.41 -1.58 -15.58
N PHE A 31 -2.18 -2.42 -14.58
CA PHE A 31 -2.47 -2.18 -13.18
C PHE A 31 -1.16 -2.20 -12.39
N GLN A 32 -0.75 -1.06 -11.84
CA GLN A 32 0.53 -0.90 -11.14
C GLN A 32 0.42 -1.15 -9.64
N GLN A 33 -0.68 -0.70 -9.04
CA GLN A 33 -1.00 -0.84 -7.62
C GLN A 33 -2.50 -1.05 -7.48
N MET A 34 -2.91 -1.89 -6.53
CA MET A 34 -4.30 -2.26 -6.31
C MET A 34 -4.58 -2.56 -4.84
N ASP A 35 -5.68 -2.04 -4.31
CA ASP A 35 -6.18 -2.34 -2.97
C ASP A 35 -7.70 -2.56 -2.98
N VAL A 36 -8.12 -3.65 -2.35
CA VAL A 36 -9.54 -4.01 -2.20
C VAL A 36 -10.04 -3.47 -0.87
N LEU A 37 -11.10 -2.67 -0.90
CA LEU A 37 -11.81 -2.23 0.30
C LEU A 37 -13.17 -2.93 0.34
N GLU A 38 -13.19 -4.14 0.90
CA GLU A 38 -14.39 -5.00 0.92
C GLU A 38 -15.58 -4.34 1.63
N GLY A 39 -15.33 -3.69 2.77
CA GLY A 39 -16.37 -2.97 3.51
C GLY A 39 -16.99 -1.78 2.77
N LEU A 40 -16.34 -1.31 1.69
CA LEU A 40 -16.89 -0.30 0.77
C LEU A 40 -17.32 -0.90 -0.58
N ASN A 41 -17.06 -2.19 -0.80
CA ASN A 41 -17.30 -2.90 -2.06
C ASN A 41 -16.58 -2.24 -3.27
N VAL A 42 -15.35 -1.74 -3.07
CA VAL A 42 -14.55 -1.08 -4.11
C VAL A 42 -13.13 -1.63 -4.23
N LEU A 43 -12.55 -1.48 -5.43
CA LEU A 43 -11.16 -1.74 -5.76
C LEU A 43 -10.51 -0.41 -6.19
N ILE A 44 -9.49 0.05 -5.46
CA ILE A 44 -8.70 1.24 -5.81
C ILE A 44 -7.49 0.79 -6.61
N THR A 45 -7.12 1.54 -7.65
CA THR A 45 -6.02 1.18 -8.53
C THR A 45 -5.25 2.40 -9.03
N ILE A 46 -3.94 2.23 -9.19
CA ILE A 46 -3.16 3.01 -10.17
C ILE A 46 -3.16 2.21 -11.47
N SER A 47 -3.78 2.73 -12.53
CA SER A 47 -3.92 1.97 -13.77
C SER A 47 -3.89 2.81 -15.05
N GLY A 48 -3.55 2.14 -16.15
CA GLY A 48 -3.45 2.72 -17.50
C GLY A 48 -2.12 3.44 -17.76
N LYS A 49 -1.93 3.90 -19.01
CA LYS A 49 -0.67 4.52 -19.47
C LYS A 49 -0.31 5.81 -18.72
N LYS A 50 -1.31 6.54 -18.23
CA LYS A 50 -1.14 7.80 -17.51
C LYS A 50 -1.08 7.66 -15.99
N ASN A 51 -1.10 6.43 -15.47
CA ASN A 51 -1.13 6.14 -14.02
C ASN A 51 -2.24 6.92 -13.30
N LYS A 52 -3.47 6.83 -13.81
CA LYS A 52 -4.62 7.49 -13.18
C LYS A 52 -5.10 6.65 -11.99
N LEU A 53 -5.52 7.32 -10.93
CA LEU A 53 -6.16 6.69 -9.79
C LEU A 53 -7.65 6.43 -10.10
N ARG A 54 -8.07 5.16 -10.04
CA ARG A 54 -9.43 4.72 -10.34
C ARG A 54 -10.00 3.85 -9.24
N VAL A 55 -11.29 4.05 -8.96
CA VAL A 55 -12.07 3.24 -8.03
C VAL A 55 -13.08 2.43 -8.84
N TYR A 56 -12.91 1.12 -8.91
CA TYR A 56 -13.85 0.19 -9.54
C TYR A 56 -14.84 -0.33 -8.50
N TYR A 57 -16.10 -0.47 -8.87
CA TYR A 57 -17.09 -1.15 -8.03
C TYR A 57 -16.91 -2.66 -8.15
N LEU A 58 -16.73 -3.36 -7.02
CA LEU A 58 -16.55 -4.81 -7.02
C LEU A 58 -17.82 -5.53 -7.47
N SER A 59 -19.01 -4.98 -7.19
CA SER A 59 -20.28 -5.48 -7.73
C SER A 59 -20.29 -5.51 -9.26
N TRP A 60 -19.77 -4.46 -9.90
CA TRP A 60 -19.67 -4.38 -11.36
C TRP A 60 -18.67 -5.41 -11.91
N LEU A 61 -17.52 -5.59 -11.26
CA LEU A 61 -16.54 -6.61 -11.64
C LEU A 61 -17.10 -8.03 -11.47
N ARG A 62 -17.82 -8.32 -10.38
CA ARG A 62 -18.50 -9.61 -10.15
C ARG A 62 -19.54 -9.89 -11.23
N ASN A 63 -20.30 -8.88 -11.66
CA ASN A 63 -21.32 -9.07 -12.69
C ASN A 63 -20.73 -9.44 -14.06
N LYS A 64 -19.50 -9.01 -14.39
CA LYS A 64 -18.82 -9.45 -15.62
C LYS A 64 -18.60 -10.96 -15.71
N ILE A 65 -18.54 -11.63 -14.57
CA ILE A 65 -18.36 -13.09 -14.48
C ILE A 65 -19.71 -13.79 -14.45
N LEU A 66 -20.58 -13.35 -13.55
CA LEU A 66 -21.86 -14.02 -13.32
C LEU A 66 -22.88 -13.74 -14.43
N ARG A 67 -22.78 -12.58 -15.11
CA ARG A 67 -23.72 -12.09 -16.14
C ARG A 67 -25.18 -12.09 -15.67
N ASN A 68 -25.39 -11.80 -14.39
CA ASN A 68 -26.72 -11.84 -13.78
C ASN A 68 -27.59 -10.64 -14.16
N ASP A 69 -26.96 -9.49 -14.48
CA ASP A 69 -27.66 -8.26 -14.84
C ASP A 69 -27.11 -7.66 -16.15
N PRO A 70 -27.88 -7.67 -17.26
CA PRO A 70 -27.45 -7.11 -18.55
C PRO A 70 -27.38 -5.58 -18.56
N GLU A 71 -28.06 -4.88 -17.64
CA GLU A 71 -28.04 -3.41 -17.58
C GLU A 71 -26.77 -2.86 -16.92
N VAL A 72 -26.12 -3.65 -16.07
CA VAL A 72 -24.85 -3.28 -15.39
C VAL A 72 -23.70 -3.12 -16.39
N GLU A 73 -23.71 -3.85 -17.51
CA GLU A 73 -22.69 -3.71 -18.56
C GLU A 73 -22.77 -2.36 -19.30
N LYS A 74 -23.95 -1.74 -19.34
CA LYS A 74 -24.17 -0.43 -19.96
C LYS A 74 -23.69 0.73 -19.07
N ARG A 75 -23.44 0.49 -17.78
CA ARG A 75 -23.02 1.51 -16.80
C ARG A 75 -21.50 1.56 -16.66
N GLN A 76 -20.98 2.76 -16.41
CA GLN A 76 -19.56 2.93 -16.08
C GLN A 76 -19.26 2.32 -14.69
N GLY A 77 -18.49 1.24 -14.66
CA GLY A 77 -18.16 0.50 -13.44
C GLY A 77 -17.07 1.08 -12.56
N TRP A 78 -16.60 2.30 -12.86
CA TRP A 78 -15.50 2.93 -12.15
C TRP A 78 -15.61 4.45 -12.18
N VAL A 79 -14.98 5.09 -11.19
CA VAL A 79 -14.85 6.55 -11.09
C VAL A 79 -13.39 6.93 -10.93
N SER A 80 -13.01 8.11 -11.43
CA SER A 80 -11.69 8.70 -11.15
C SER A 80 -11.69 9.34 -9.76
N VAL A 81 -10.55 9.28 -9.07
CA VAL A 81 -10.32 10.10 -7.88
C VAL A 81 -9.67 11.41 -8.32
N GLY A 82 -10.46 12.50 -8.32
CA GLY A 82 -10.03 13.78 -8.88
C GLY A 82 -9.66 13.70 -10.36
N ASP A 83 -8.97 14.73 -10.86
CA ASP A 83 -8.33 14.71 -12.18
C ASP A 83 -6.81 14.63 -12.03
N LEU A 84 -6.35 13.49 -11.50
CA LEU A 84 -4.95 13.25 -11.20
C LEU A 84 -4.30 12.36 -12.28
N GLU A 85 -3.10 12.76 -12.72
CA GLU A 85 -2.25 12.01 -13.65
C GLU A 85 -0.86 11.81 -13.07
N GLY A 86 -0.20 10.71 -13.43
CA GLY A 86 1.16 10.42 -12.96
C GLY A 86 1.23 10.02 -11.49
N CYS A 87 0.20 9.35 -10.96
CA CYS A 87 0.24 8.79 -9.61
C CYS A 87 1.42 7.82 -9.47
N VAL A 88 2.23 8.04 -8.43
CA VAL A 88 3.43 7.26 -8.13
C VAL A 88 3.08 6.14 -7.16
N HIS A 89 2.42 6.49 -6.07
CA HIS A 89 2.02 5.59 -4.99
C HIS A 89 0.75 6.14 -4.33
N TYR A 90 -0.07 5.28 -3.74
CA TYR A 90 -1.10 5.71 -2.79
C TYR A 90 -1.14 4.80 -1.58
N LYS A 91 -1.73 5.28 -0.49
CA LYS A 91 -2.02 4.48 0.70
C LYS A 91 -3.43 4.76 1.18
N VAL A 92 -4.17 3.70 1.48
CA VAL A 92 -5.44 3.81 2.22
C VAL A 92 -5.15 3.64 3.69
N VAL A 93 -5.55 4.62 4.50
CA VAL A 93 -5.40 4.58 5.96
C VAL A 93 -6.80 4.62 6.57
N LYS A 94 -7.12 3.60 7.38
CA LYS A 94 -8.37 3.57 8.15
C LYS A 94 -8.07 4.11 9.54
N TYR A 95 -8.78 5.17 9.92
CA TYR A 95 -8.74 5.69 11.27
C TYR A 95 -10.17 5.87 11.77
N GLU A 96 -10.51 5.19 12.87
CA GLU A 96 -11.88 5.07 13.36
C GLU A 96 -12.88 4.69 12.24
N ARG A 97 -13.88 5.55 11.99
CA ARG A 97 -14.90 5.39 10.95
C ARG A 97 -14.48 6.00 9.61
N ILE A 98 -13.41 6.78 9.58
CA ILE A 98 -12.94 7.52 8.40
C ILE A 98 -11.89 6.68 7.66
N LYS A 99 -11.90 6.79 6.33
CA LYS A 99 -10.90 6.19 5.46
C LYS A 99 -10.24 7.31 4.68
N PHE A 100 -8.96 7.49 4.89
CA PHE A 100 -8.14 8.42 4.14
C PHE A 100 -7.48 7.69 2.96
N LEU A 101 -7.30 8.42 1.88
CA LEU A 101 -6.57 7.99 0.69
C LEU A 101 -5.51 9.05 0.44
N VAL A 102 -4.26 8.70 0.71
CA VAL A 102 -3.10 9.58 0.52
C VAL A 102 -2.41 9.19 -0.77
N ILE A 103 -2.10 10.17 -1.61
CA ILE A 103 -1.69 9.96 -2.98
C ILE A 103 -0.41 10.73 -3.24
N ALA A 104 0.67 10.02 -3.58
CA ALA A 104 1.91 10.61 -4.07
C ALA A 104 1.82 10.83 -5.59
N LEU A 105 1.99 12.07 -6.02
CA LEU A 105 2.23 12.45 -7.41
C LEU A 105 3.72 12.82 -7.59
N LYS A 106 4.16 13.12 -8.81
CA LYS A 106 5.58 13.38 -9.10
C LYS A 106 6.21 14.53 -8.28
N SER A 107 5.41 15.48 -7.80
CA SER A 107 5.89 16.68 -7.08
C SER A 107 4.88 17.22 -6.06
N SER A 108 3.90 16.39 -5.66
CA SER A 108 2.87 16.78 -4.71
C SER A 108 2.32 15.57 -3.98
N VAL A 109 1.67 15.81 -2.84
CA VAL A 109 0.87 14.82 -2.12
C VAL A 109 -0.56 15.34 -1.99
N GLU A 110 -1.53 14.48 -2.30
CA GLU A 110 -2.94 14.75 -2.12
C GLU A 110 -3.51 13.86 -1.01
N VAL A 111 -4.38 14.41 -0.18
CA VAL A 111 -5.13 13.68 0.85
C VAL A 111 -6.60 13.77 0.50
N TYR A 112 -7.24 12.60 0.38
CA TYR A 112 -8.67 12.45 0.20
C TYR A 112 -9.28 11.71 1.39
N ALA A 113 -10.55 11.95 1.65
CA ALA A 113 -11.32 11.23 2.67
C ALA A 113 -12.58 10.59 2.04
N TRP A 114 -12.95 9.40 2.50
CA TRP A 114 -14.17 8.74 2.04
C TRP A 114 -15.41 9.45 2.59
N ALA A 115 -16.26 9.96 1.69
CA ALA A 115 -17.56 10.51 2.05
C ALA A 115 -18.65 9.42 2.01
N PRO A 116 -19.47 9.29 3.08
CA PRO A 116 -20.59 8.36 3.09
C PRO A 116 -21.68 8.77 2.08
N LYS A 117 -22.78 8.02 2.03
CA LYS A 117 -23.95 8.41 1.24
C LYS A 117 -24.44 9.81 1.66
N PRO A 118 -24.91 10.65 0.71
CA PRO A 118 -25.21 10.32 -0.69
C PRO A 118 -24.01 10.33 -1.64
N TYR A 119 -22.84 10.84 -1.23
CA TYR A 119 -21.69 11.03 -2.13
C TYR A 119 -20.99 9.72 -2.51
N HIS A 120 -20.80 8.81 -1.54
CA HIS A 120 -20.24 7.46 -1.75
C HIS A 120 -18.97 7.43 -2.62
N LYS A 121 -18.03 8.34 -2.32
CA LYS A 121 -16.77 8.52 -3.06
C LYS A 121 -15.70 9.18 -2.19
N PHE A 122 -14.44 9.10 -2.63
CA PHE A 122 -13.35 9.88 -2.05
C PHE A 122 -13.49 11.35 -2.45
N MET A 123 -13.50 12.24 -1.44
CA MET A 123 -13.55 13.69 -1.58
C MET A 123 -12.18 14.27 -1.24
N ALA A 124 -11.77 15.30 -1.97
CA ALA A 124 -10.51 16.00 -1.68
C ALA A 124 -10.56 16.62 -0.29
N PHE A 125 -9.47 16.46 0.48
CA PHE A 125 -9.34 16.98 1.84
C PHE A 125 -8.25 18.06 1.90
N LYS A 126 -7.02 17.72 1.48
CA LYS A 126 -5.86 18.64 1.44
C LYS A 126 -4.95 18.32 0.26
N SER A 127 -4.26 19.33 -0.25
CA SER A 127 -3.25 19.21 -1.32
C SER A 127 -1.98 19.93 -0.90
N PHE A 128 -0.84 19.27 -1.07
CA PHE A 128 0.50 19.81 -0.79
C PHE A 128 1.30 19.78 -2.07
N THR A 129 1.41 20.93 -2.73
CA THR A 129 2.09 21.08 -4.03
C THR A 129 3.50 21.63 -3.86
N SER A 130 4.31 21.47 -4.91
CA SER A 130 5.67 22.03 -4.97
C SER A 130 6.60 21.55 -3.85
N LEU A 131 6.49 20.26 -3.50
CA LEU A 131 7.37 19.66 -2.50
C LEU A 131 8.83 19.69 -2.97
N HIS A 132 9.75 20.09 -2.07
CA HIS A 132 11.18 20.12 -2.34
C HIS A 132 11.71 18.74 -2.74
N HIS A 133 11.31 17.71 -1.99
CA HIS A 133 11.66 16.33 -2.25
C HIS A 133 10.49 15.60 -2.92
N LYS A 134 10.80 14.87 -4.00
CA LYS A 134 9.77 14.18 -4.79
C LYS A 134 9.30 12.91 -4.06
N PRO A 135 8.00 12.76 -3.77
CA PRO A 135 7.51 11.61 -3.04
C PRO A 135 7.51 10.35 -3.91
N LEU A 136 8.03 9.26 -3.37
CA LEU A 136 8.07 7.92 -3.98
C LEU A 136 7.11 6.96 -3.30
N SER A 137 6.94 7.10 -2.00
CA SER A 137 5.99 6.37 -1.17
C SER A 137 5.31 7.34 -0.21
N VAL A 138 4.12 7.01 0.26
CA VAL A 138 3.34 7.81 1.21
C VAL A 138 2.65 6.91 2.21
N ASP A 139 2.50 7.40 3.44
CA ASP A 139 1.60 6.89 4.47
C ASP A 139 1.00 8.08 5.25
N LEU A 140 0.04 7.80 6.12
CA LEU A 140 -0.54 8.81 7.02
C LEU A 140 -0.73 8.22 8.41
N THR A 141 -0.27 8.97 9.40
CA THR A 141 -0.46 8.65 10.81
C THR A 141 -1.37 9.67 11.47
N VAL A 142 -2.00 9.26 12.56
CA VAL A 142 -2.87 10.11 13.38
C VAL A 142 -2.27 10.22 14.77
N GLU A 143 -1.53 11.30 14.99
CA GLU A 143 -0.89 11.62 16.26
C GLU A 143 -1.95 11.85 17.34
N ASN A 144 -1.84 11.08 18.43
CA ASN A 144 -2.69 11.19 19.63
C ASN A 144 -4.20 11.23 19.29
N GLY A 145 -4.55 10.59 18.19
CA GLY A 145 -5.91 10.47 17.68
C GLY A 145 -6.57 11.73 17.12
N GLN A 146 -5.80 12.80 16.91
CA GLN A 146 -6.37 14.07 16.43
C GLN A 146 -5.60 14.66 15.25
N ARG A 147 -4.27 14.63 15.29
CA ARG A 147 -3.44 15.38 14.34
C ARG A 147 -3.01 14.48 13.20
N LEU A 148 -3.41 14.83 11.99
CA LEU A 148 -3.04 14.08 10.80
C LEU A 148 -1.63 14.50 10.36
N LYS A 149 -0.76 13.52 10.15
CA LYS A 149 0.57 13.74 9.55
C LYS A 149 0.76 12.79 8.37
N VAL A 150 1.11 13.36 7.23
CA VAL A 150 1.50 12.58 6.04
C VAL A 150 2.99 12.34 6.14
N ILE A 151 3.40 11.09 5.94
CA ILE A 151 4.81 10.72 5.85
C ILE A 151 5.09 10.31 4.41
N TYR A 152 6.19 10.78 3.82
CA TYR A 152 6.60 10.36 2.49
C TYR A 152 8.08 10.05 2.40
N GLY A 153 8.42 8.99 1.66
CA GLY A 153 9.79 8.63 1.32
C GLY A 153 10.19 9.28 0.01
N SER A 154 11.43 9.75 -0.09
CA SER A 154 12.03 10.33 -1.29
C SER A 154 13.37 9.67 -1.60
N LEU A 155 14.05 10.15 -2.64
CA LEU A 155 15.41 9.70 -2.97
C LEU A 155 16.47 10.18 -1.98
N VAL A 156 16.17 11.06 -1.02
CA VAL A 156 17.18 11.58 -0.08
C VAL A 156 16.89 11.22 1.37
N GLY A 157 15.72 10.66 1.66
CA GLY A 157 15.27 10.43 3.02
C GLY A 157 13.77 10.31 3.16
N PHE A 158 13.29 10.52 4.37
CA PHE A 158 11.89 10.53 4.73
C PHE A 158 11.51 11.88 5.32
N HIS A 159 10.30 12.31 4.99
CA HIS A 159 9.81 13.63 5.30
C HIS A 159 8.38 13.53 5.84
N ALA A 160 7.98 14.52 6.60
CA ALA A 160 6.64 14.65 7.14
C ALA A 160 5.97 15.95 6.67
N ILE A 161 4.65 15.90 6.57
CA ILE A 161 3.80 17.05 6.36
C ILE A 161 2.76 17.06 7.48
N ASP A 162 2.77 18.13 8.27
CA ASP A 162 1.71 18.41 9.23
C ASP A 162 0.47 18.87 8.45
N VAL A 163 -0.60 18.09 8.46
CA VAL A 163 -1.73 18.28 7.53
C VAL A 163 -2.55 19.53 7.84
N ASP A 164 -2.57 19.94 9.11
CA ASP A 164 -3.30 21.11 9.57
C ASP A 164 -2.59 22.40 9.17
N SER A 165 -1.29 22.50 9.49
CA SER A 165 -0.48 23.69 9.19
C SER A 165 0.07 23.72 7.75
N GLY A 166 0.21 22.56 7.11
CA GLY A 166 0.89 22.41 5.82
C GLY A 166 2.42 22.46 5.90
N SER A 167 2.99 22.51 7.10
CA SER A 167 4.44 22.56 7.31
C SER A 167 5.09 21.25 6.88
N VAL A 168 6.13 21.36 6.05
CA VAL A 168 6.93 20.23 5.57
C VAL A 168 8.27 20.24 6.29
N TYR A 169 8.69 19.08 6.81
CA TYR A 169 9.97 18.93 7.51
C TYR A 169 10.59 17.56 7.26
N ASP A 170 11.91 17.47 7.42
CA ASP A 170 12.65 16.24 7.27
C ASP A 170 12.53 15.41 8.55
N LEU A 171 12.14 14.14 8.43
CA LEU A 171 12.15 13.20 9.56
C LEU A 171 13.50 12.53 9.69
N TYR A 172 14.04 12.08 8.56
CA TYR A 172 15.29 11.36 8.55
C TYR A 172 16.00 11.48 7.20
N LEU A 173 17.25 11.94 7.24
CA LEU A 173 18.16 12.00 6.11
C LEU A 173 19.40 11.16 6.46
N PRO A 174 19.60 9.97 5.86
CA PRO A 174 20.77 9.15 6.13
C PRO A 174 22.03 9.88 5.66
N THR A 175 22.96 10.15 6.58
CA THR A 175 24.19 10.92 6.31
C THR A 175 25.38 10.04 5.95
N HIS A 176 25.34 8.76 6.30
CA HIS A 176 26.39 7.78 5.98
C HIS A 176 26.32 7.29 4.54
N ILE A 177 25.20 7.48 3.85
CA ILE A 177 25.01 7.12 2.45
C ILE A 177 25.19 8.36 1.59
N GLN A 178 26.16 8.32 0.68
CA GLN A 178 26.37 9.40 -0.28
C GLN A 178 25.41 9.24 -1.48
N GLY A 179 24.64 10.27 -1.77
CA GLY A 179 23.76 10.31 -2.96
C GLY A 179 22.31 9.98 -2.65
N THR A 180 21.70 9.12 -3.44
CA THR A 180 20.27 8.78 -3.32
C THR A 180 20.04 7.48 -2.60
N ILE A 181 18.97 7.41 -1.82
CA ILE A 181 18.47 6.18 -1.19
C ILE A 181 17.24 5.62 -1.92
N ARG A 182 16.99 4.35 -1.70
CA ARG A 182 15.81 3.60 -2.10
C ARG A 182 14.89 3.40 -0.89
N PRO A 183 13.82 4.20 -0.75
CA PRO A 183 12.83 3.95 0.28
C PRO A 183 12.03 2.68 -0.03
N HIS A 184 11.86 1.81 0.96
CA HIS A 184 11.11 0.56 0.84
C HIS A 184 9.74 0.63 1.51
N ALA A 185 9.69 1.08 2.76
CA ALA A 185 8.45 1.11 3.52
C ALA A 185 8.47 2.19 4.61
N ILE A 186 7.28 2.72 4.88
CA ILE A 186 6.96 3.47 6.08
C ILE A 186 6.00 2.60 6.87
N ILE A 187 6.36 2.25 8.11
CA ILE A 187 5.57 1.37 8.95
C ILE A 187 5.24 2.13 10.23
N ILE A 188 3.96 2.41 10.44
CA ILE A 188 3.49 3.00 11.70
C ILE A 188 3.44 1.89 12.75
N LEU A 189 4.14 2.08 13.87
CA LEU A 189 4.23 1.06 14.90
C LEU A 189 2.92 0.96 15.68
N PRO A 190 2.41 -0.26 15.94
CA PRO A 190 1.19 -0.45 16.71
C PRO A 190 1.39 0.02 18.16
N ASN A 191 0.29 0.35 18.85
CA ASN A 191 0.29 0.72 20.27
C ASN A 191 1.11 1.98 20.63
N THR A 192 1.48 2.80 19.64
CA THR A 192 2.25 4.05 19.85
C THR A 192 1.42 5.31 19.65
N SER A 193 0.09 5.21 19.57
CA SER A 193 -0.80 6.35 19.27
C SER A 193 -0.39 7.12 18.00
N GLY A 194 0.18 6.41 17.03
CA GLY A 194 0.66 6.98 15.77
C GLY A 194 1.97 7.78 15.88
N MET A 195 2.67 7.68 17.01
CA MET A 195 3.86 8.49 17.32
C MET A 195 5.16 7.89 16.81
N GLU A 196 5.24 6.57 16.65
CA GLU A 196 6.49 5.90 16.25
C GLU A 196 6.37 5.20 14.90
N LEU A 197 7.48 5.19 14.18
CA LEU A 197 7.61 4.70 12.83
C LEU A 197 8.85 3.77 12.74
N LEU A 198 8.75 2.74 11.91
CA LEU A 198 9.89 2.08 11.31
C LEU A 198 10.02 2.53 9.85
N LEU A 199 11.14 3.15 9.54
CA LEU A 199 11.50 3.59 8.19
C LEU A 199 12.48 2.58 7.60
N ALA A 200 12.07 1.91 6.52
CA ALA A 200 12.90 0.93 5.82
C ALA A 200 13.41 1.52 4.50
N TYR A 201 14.72 1.56 4.32
CA TYR A 201 15.39 2.06 3.13
C TYR A 201 16.69 1.29 2.90
N GLU A 202 17.10 1.12 1.64
CA GLU A 202 18.25 0.27 1.31
C GLU A 202 18.16 -1.08 2.05
N ASP A 203 19.26 -1.52 2.67
CA ASP A 203 19.34 -2.68 3.56
C ASP A 203 19.20 -2.31 5.05
N GLU A 204 18.63 -1.15 5.39
CA GLU A 204 18.51 -0.64 6.76
C GLU A 204 17.08 -0.24 7.18
N GLY A 205 16.76 -0.49 8.46
CA GLY A 205 15.54 -0.07 9.12
C GLY A 205 15.83 0.71 10.39
N ILE A 206 15.23 1.88 10.54
CA ILE A 206 15.39 2.71 11.74
C ILE A 206 14.05 2.94 12.45
N TYR A 207 14.11 2.99 13.77
CA TYR A 207 12.96 3.32 14.62
C TYR A 207 13.03 4.79 15.02
N ILE A 208 12.01 5.55 14.66
CA ILE A 208 11.97 7.00 14.84
C ILE A 208 10.58 7.45 15.27
N ASP A 209 10.48 8.57 15.98
CA ASP A 209 9.21 9.23 16.22
C ASP A 209 8.80 10.13 15.03
N ILE A 210 7.56 10.61 15.06
CA ILE A 210 7.01 11.56 14.06
C ILE A 210 7.64 12.97 14.11
N TYR A 211 8.64 13.18 14.97
CA TYR A 211 9.41 14.42 15.12
C TYR A 211 10.85 14.28 14.66
N GLY A 212 11.30 13.07 14.30
CA GLY A 212 12.66 12.81 13.80
C GLY A 212 13.64 12.30 14.87
N HIS A 213 13.18 11.95 16.08
CA HIS A 213 14.06 11.39 17.11
C HIS A 213 14.08 9.87 17.08
N PHE A 214 15.27 9.28 17.17
CA PHE A 214 15.41 7.83 17.27
C PHE A 214 14.74 7.30 18.55
N THR A 215 13.88 6.31 18.39
CA THR A 215 13.20 5.66 19.53
C THR A 215 13.88 4.36 19.95
N LYS A 216 14.76 3.81 19.10
CA LYS A 216 15.66 2.70 19.44
C LYS A 216 17.05 2.99 18.91
N GLU A 217 18.06 2.64 19.71
CA GLU A 217 19.47 2.79 19.33
C GLU A 217 19.91 1.80 18.24
N THR A 218 19.23 0.66 18.14
CA THR A 218 19.58 -0.39 17.19
C THR A 218 19.01 -0.10 15.81
N VAL A 219 19.90 0.05 14.83
CA VAL A 219 19.57 -0.02 13.42
C VAL A 219 19.32 -1.47 13.04
N LEU A 220 18.16 -1.73 12.45
CA LEU A 220 17.85 -3.01 11.86
C LEU A 220 18.63 -3.10 10.55
N GLN A 221 19.51 -4.08 10.42
CA GLN A 221 20.24 -4.31 9.18
C GLN A 221 19.84 -5.63 8.54
N TRP A 222 19.41 -5.57 7.29
CA TRP A 222 19.14 -6.73 6.47
C TRP A 222 20.45 -7.20 5.81
N GLY A 223 20.78 -8.49 5.88
CA GLY A 223 22.02 -9.01 5.26
C GLY A 223 22.08 -8.90 3.72
N GLU A 224 21.01 -8.45 3.07
CA GLU A 224 20.91 -8.26 1.62
C GLU A 224 19.90 -7.13 1.34
N MET A 225 19.84 -6.62 0.11
CA MET A 225 18.89 -5.57 -0.31
C MET A 225 17.42 -6.07 -0.42
N PRO A 226 16.45 -5.56 0.36
CA PRO A 226 15.04 -5.91 0.22
C PRO A 226 14.42 -5.55 -1.12
N ALA A 227 13.64 -6.49 -1.68
CA ALA A 227 12.73 -6.21 -2.77
C ALA A 227 11.46 -5.51 -2.25
N SER A 228 10.96 -5.90 -1.08
CA SER A 228 9.90 -5.23 -0.34
C SER A 228 9.98 -5.50 1.16
N VAL A 229 9.33 -4.64 1.95
CA VAL A 229 9.19 -4.75 3.40
C VAL A 229 7.72 -4.50 3.77
N GLY A 230 7.19 -5.21 4.77
CA GLY A 230 5.82 -5.00 5.26
C GLY A 230 5.64 -5.49 6.69
N SER A 231 4.73 -4.88 7.46
CA SER A 231 4.39 -5.35 8.81
C SER A 231 3.20 -6.32 8.77
N ASN A 232 3.22 -7.31 9.66
CA ASN A 232 2.06 -8.17 9.92
C ASN A 232 1.41 -7.70 11.22
N THR A 233 0.16 -7.27 11.20
CA THR A 233 -0.50 -6.70 12.40
C THR A 233 -0.98 -7.74 13.41
N GLY A 234 -0.76 -9.04 13.17
CA GLY A 234 -1.10 -10.13 14.10
C GLY A 234 0.06 -10.66 14.93
N ILE A 235 1.31 -10.28 14.60
CA ILE A 235 2.54 -10.65 15.30
C ILE A 235 3.40 -9.39 15.24
N ASP A 236 3.89 -8.86 16.36
CA ASP A 236 4.73 -7.66 16.42
C ASP A 236 6.04 -7.83 15.60
N GLY A 237 5.95 -7.76 14.27
CA GLY A 237 6.98 -8.24 13.37
C GLY A 237 6.91 -7.62 11.97
N VAL A 238 8.10 -7.38 11.41
CA VAL A 238 8.31 -6.75 10.11
C VAL A 238 8.93 -7.79 9.18
N THR A 239 8.24 -8.05 8.08
CA THR A 239 8.57 -9.06 7.07
C THR A 239 9.27 -8.45 5.86
N ARG A 240 10.08 -9.24 5.14
CA ARG A 240 10.83 -8.85 3.94
C ARG A 240 10.65 -9.86 2.81
N THR A 241 10.79 -9.43 1.56
CA THR A 241 11.01 -10.32 0.39
C THR A 241 12.32 -9.99 -0.35
N THR A 242 13.00 -11.02 -0.88
CA THR A 242 14.20 -10.92 -1.75
C THR A 242 13.86 -11.35 -3.18
N ALA A 243 14.55 -10.80 -4.18
CA ALA A 243 14.18 -10.91 -5.60
C ALA A 243 14.56 -12.24 -6.27
N GLU A 244 15.31 -13.12 -5.60
CA GLU A 244 15.54 -14.49 -6.06
C GLU A 244 14.78 -15.44 -5.14
N ALA A 245 14.02 -16.36 -5.71
CA ALA A 245 12.96 -17.11 -5.05
C ALA A 245 13.43 -17.99 -3.86
N GLN A 246 13.68 -17.39 -2.71
CA GLN A 246 13.71 -18.04 -1.40
C GLN A 246 13.19 -17.05 -0.34
N LEU A 247 11.86 -17.07 -0.16
CA LEU A 247 11.19 -16.54 1.02
C LEU A 247 11.94 -16.95 2.30
N ARG A 248 12.56 -15.99 2.97
CA ARG A 248 13.02 -16.11 4.35
C ARG A 248 12.28 -15.07 5.19
N VAL A 249 11.46 -15.57 6.09
CA VAL A 249 10.69 -14.80 7.08
C VAL A 249 11.61 -14.58 8.27
N PHE A 250 11.85 -13.32 8.64
CA PHE A 250 12.51 -13.00 9.90
C PHE A 250 11.52 -12.25 10.80
N CYS A 251 11.36 -12.76 12.01
CA CYS A 251 10.59 -12.17 13.08
C CYS A 251 11.57 -11.44 14.01
N ILE A 252 11.31 -10.18 14.36
CA ILE A 252 12.18 -9.42 15.26
C ILE A 252 11.50 -9.37 16.62
N HIS A 253 11.64 -10.46 17.36
CA HIS A 253 11.95 -10.61 18.80
C HIS A 253 11.46 -11.98 19.29
N GLY A 254 12.40 -12.85 19.67
CA GLY A 254 12.22 -13.95 20.62
C GLY A 254 11.28 -15.11 20.25
N ASN A 255 11.86 -16.26 19.86
CA ASN A 255 11.31 -17.61 19.96
C ASN A 255 9.78 -17.76 19.87
N VAL A 256 9.22 -17.77 18.65
CA VAL A 256 7.93 -18.41 18.40
C VAL A 256 8.02 -19.19 17.09
N SER A 257 7.66 -20.47 17.18
CA SER A 257 7.70 -21.51 16.16
C SER A 257 6.98 -21.12 14.86
N GLU A 258 7.61 -21.47 13.74
CA GLU A 258 6.99 -21.51 12.41
C GLU A 258 5.63 -22.22 12.48
N THR A 259 4.54 -21.49 12.29
CA THR A 259 3.23 -22.11 12.10
C THR A 259 3.12 -22.61 10.67
N GLU A 260 2.75 -23.89 10.49
CA GLU A 260 2.62 -24.58 9.20
C GLU A 260 1.76 -23.81 8.17
N GLU A 261 0.81 -22.99 8.62
CA GLU A 261 -0.03 -22.15 7.76
C GLU A 261 0.75 -21.08 6.99
N THR A 262 1.79 -20.50 7.62
CA THR A 262 2.65 -19.51 6.99
C THR A 262 3.47 -20.17 5.89
N LEU A 263 4.03 -21.36 6.15
CA LEU A 263 4.77 -22.14 5.15
C LEU A 263 3.88 -22.61 3.98
N ALA A 264 2.63 -22.97 4.24
CA ALA A 264 1.67 -23.40 3.22
C ALA A 264 1.25 -22.25 2.28
N LEU A 265 1.06 -21.04 2.81
CA LEU A 265 0.80 -19.84 2.01
C LEU A 265 2.00 -19.47 1.13
N LEU A 266 3.21 -19.59 1.67
CA LEU A 266 4.46 -19.30 0.97
C LEU A 266 4.80 -20.33 -0.11
N GLN A 267 4.51 -21.61 0.12
CA GLN A 267 4.65 -22.66 -0.91
C GLN A 267 3.65 -22.46 -2.06
N LYS A 268 2.39 -22.12 -1.77
CA LYS A 268 1.40 -21.77 -2.81
C LYS A 268 1.81 -20.53 -3.62
N PHE A 269 2.47 -19.57 -2.97
CA PHE A 269 3.04 -18.39 -3.63
C PHE A 269 4.17 -18.76 -4.58
N LYS A 270 5.12 -19.60 -4.15
CA LYS A 270 6.22 -20.11 -4.99
C LYS A 270 5.72 -20.86 -6.23
N GLN A 271 4.65 -21.65 -6.07
CA GLN A 271 4.04 -22.38 -7.18
C GLN A 271 3.40 -21.47 -8.24
N CYS A 272 2.87 -20.31 -7.83
CA CYS A 272 2.35 -19.27 -8.74
C CYS A 272 3.44 -18.36 -9.32
N TRP A 273 4.62 -18.28 -8.67
CA TRP A 273 5.75 -17.46 -9.11
C TRP A 273 6.46 -18.06 -10.33
N HIS A 274 6.61 -19.38 -10.38
CA HIS A 274 7.19 -20.07 -11.55
C HIS A 274 6.36 -19.91 -12.83
N THR A 275 5.11 -19.43 -12.75
CA THR A 275 4.24 -19.14 -13.90
C THR A 275 4.17 -17.66 -14.30
N GLY A 276 5.03 -16.79 -13.74
CA GLY A 276 5.25 -15.43 -14.26
C GLY A 276 4.21 -14.38 -13.85
N LEU A 277 3.45 -14.60 -12.77
CA LEU A 277 2.48 -13.63 -12.24
C LEU A 277 3.14 -12.69 -11.22
N ASN A 278 3.57 -11.53 -11.71
CA ASN A 278 4.12 -10.46 -10.88
C ASN A 278 3.03 -9.73 -10.06
N ARG A 279 3.26 -9.70 -8.74
CA ARG A 279 2.66 -8.87 -7.67
C ARG A 279 1.31 -9.31 -7.11
N TYR A 280 1.35 -9.66 -5.84
CA TYR A 280 0.25 -10.12 -5.02
C TYR A 280 0.17 -9.21 -3.79
N THR A 281 -1.02 -8.76 -3.43
CA THR A 281 -1.32 -8.15 -2.11
C THR A 281 -1.90 -9.25 -1.22
N PRO A 282 -1.19 -9.73 -0.18
CA PRO A 282 -1.79 -10.65 0.76
C PRO A 282 -2.81 -9.90 1.63
N PHE A 283 -4.08 -10.28 1.54
CA PHE A 283 -5.10 -9.91 2.49
C PHE A 283 -5.12 -11.00 3.58
N LEU A 284 -4.68 -10.66 4.80
CA LEU A 284 -4.96 -11.49 5.97
C LEU A 284 -6.40 -11.20 6.43
N PRO A 285 -7.22 -12.23 6.70
CA PRO A 285 -8.50 -12.02 7.37
C PRO A 285 -8.25 -11.57 8.81
N SER A 286 -9.00 -10.57 9.25
CA SER A 286 -9.11 -10.22 10.67
C SER A 286 -9.98 -11.28 11.37
N SER A 287 -9.40 -12.00 12.32
CA SER A 287 -10.09 -12.63 13.44
C SER A 287 -9.35 -12.28 14.71
#